data_AF-A0A852R258-F1
#
_entry.id   AF-A0A852R258-F1
#
_cell.length_a   1.000
_cell.length_b   1.000
_cell.length_c   1.000
_cell.angle_alpha   90.00
_cell.angle_beta   90.00
_cell.angle_gamma   90.00
#
_symmetry.space_group_name_H-M   'P 1'
#
loop_
_entity.id
_entity.type
_entity.pdbx_description
1 polymer ?
#
loop_
_entity_poly.entity_id
_entity_poly.type
_entity_poly.pdbx_seq_one_letter_code
_entity_poly.pdbx_strand_id
1 'polypeptide(L)' 'MPSAGEPLVGPAPELPGLYLAVAHPGVILSGAIGRRIAEDHARLLPFA' A
#
# COMPACT_ATOMS: atom_id res chain seq x y z
N MET A 1 8.39 12.41 -0.15
CA MET A 1 7.06 12.44 -0.81
C MET A 1 7.16 11.60 -2.07
N PRO A 2 6.18 10.74 -2.39
CA PRO A 2 6.09 10.14 -3.72
C PRO A 2 6.14 11.26 -4.78
N SER A 3 7.09 11.18 -5.71
CA SER A 3 7.35 12.24 -6.69
C SER A 3 6.26 12.36 -7.76
N ALA A 4 5.50 11.28 -7.97
CA ALA A 4 4.44 11.20 -8.97
C ALA A 4 3.06 11.66 -8.47
N GLY A 5 2.94 12.11 -7.22
CA GLY A 5 1.65 12.48 -6.61
C GLY A 5 0.75 11.29 -6.24
N GLU A 6 1.10 10.08 -6.65
CA GLU A 6 0.40 8.84 -6.29
C GLU A 6 1.01 8.19 -5.03
N PRO A 7 0.18 7.62 -4.13
CA PRO A 7 0.67 6.82 -3.01
C PRO A 7 1.51 5.63 -3.50
N LEU A 8 2.59 5.33 -2.77
CA LEU A 8 3.32 4.08 -2.96
C LEU A 8 2.68 3.01 -2.07
N VAL A 9 2.03 2.03 -2.71
CA VAL A 9 1.32 0.95 -2.03
C VAL A 9 1.69 -0.38 -2.69
N GLY A 10 2.27 -1.31 -1.93
CA GLY A 10 2.65 -2.63 -2.45
C GLY A 10 3.89 -3.25 -1.79
N PRO A 11 4.24 -4.49 -2.18
CA PRO A 11 5.44 -5.16 -1.69
C PRO A 11 6.72 -4.48 -2.18
N ALA A 12 7.74 -4.42 -1.33
CA ALA A 12 9.08 -3.99 -1.71
C ALA A 12 9.85 -5.18 -2.32
N PRO A 13 10.16 -5.18 -3.62
CA PRO A 13 10.75 -6.35 -4.29
C PRO A 13 12.14 -6.72 -3.74
N GLU A 14 12.89 -5.74 -3.25
CA GLU A 14 14.21 -5.92 -2.65
C GLU A 14 14.18 -6.54 -1.23
N LEU A 15 13.04 -6.56 -0.55
CA LEU A 15 12.93 -7.00 0.85
C LEU A 15 11.68 -7.89 1.06
N PRO A 16 11.83 -9.22 0.99
CA PRO A 16 10.72 -10.15 1.20
C PRO A 16 10.03 -9.92 2.56
N GLY A 17 8.70 -9.84 2.54
CA GLY A 17 7.88 -9.59 3.73
C GLY A 17 7.66 -8.11 4.06
N LEU A 18 8.32 -7.18 3.36
CA LEU A 18 8.05 -5.75 3.51
C LEU A 18 6.94 -5.29 2.55
N TYR A 19 5.90 -4.68 3.11
CA TYR A 19 4.82 -4.02 2.37
C TYR A 19 4.80 -2.53 2.70
N LEU A 20 4.86 -1.68 1.68
CA LEU A 20 4.91 -0.23 1.82
C LEU A 20 3.52 0.40 1.66
N ALA A 21 3.25 1.41 2.47
CA ALA A 21 2.10 2.29 2.35
C ALA A 21 2.53 3.72 2.68
N VAL A 22 2.98 4.45 1.66
CA VAL A 22 3.55 5.80 1.81
C VAL A 22 2.71 6.81 1.04
N ALA A 23 2.13 7.78 1.75
CA ALA A 23 1.27 8.82 1.19
C ALA A 23 1.62 10.21 1.73
N HIS A 24 1.17 11.26 1.03
CA HIS A 24 1.32 12.65 1.47
C HIS A 24 0.32 12.98 2.60
N PRO A 25 0.73 13.66 3.69
CA PRO A 25 -0.09 13.95 4.87
C PRO A 25 -1.27 14.93 4.63
N GLY A 26 -1.36 15.57 3.47
CA GLY A 26 -2.34 16.63 3.19
C GLY A 26 -3.79 16.16 2.97
N VAL A 27 -4.02 14.86 2.73
CA VAL A 27 -5.37 14.29 2.58
C VAL A 27 -5.43 13.02 3.43
N ILE A 28 -6.44 12.94 4.31
CA ILE A 28 -6.69 11.74 5.12
C ILE A 28 -7.21 10.64 4.19
N LEU A 29 -6.29 9.96 3.51
CA LEU A 29 -6.56 8.81 2.65
C LEU A 29 -6.44 7.48 3.40
N SER A 30 -6.26 7.51 4.72
CA SER A 30 -5.98 6.32 5.54
C SER A 30 -7.00 5.19 5.32
N GLY A 31 -8.30 5.52 5.22
CA GLY A 31 -9.34 4.52 4.94
C GLY A 31 -9.26 3.94 3.53
N ALA A 32 -9.02 4.78 2.52
CA ALA A 32 -8.86 4.32 1.14
C ALA A 32 -7.59 3.48 0.95
N ILE A 33 -6.49 3.88 1.57
CA ILE A 33 -5.22 3.15 1.60
C ILE A 33 -5.43 1.80 2.31
N GLY A 34 -6.06 1.77 3.47
CA GLY A 34 -6.34 0.54 4.21
C GLY A 34 -7.17 -0.47 3.41
N ARG A 35 -8.22 -0.01 2.71
CA ARG A 35 -9.01 -0.86 1.83
C ARG A 35 -8.16 -1.44 0.69
N ARG A 36 -7.34 -0.62 0.05
CA ARG A 36 -6.46 -1.09 -1.05
C ARG A 36 -5.47 -2.15 -0.56
N ILE A 37 -4.86 -1.95 0.61
CA ILE A 37 -3.94 -2.92 1.21
C ILE A 37 -4.65 -4.26 1.44
N ALA A 38 -5.87 -4.23 2.00
CA ALA A 38 -6.65 -5.44 2.25
C ALA A 38 -6.98 -6.19 0.93
N GLU A 39 -7.39 -5.46 -0.12
CA GLU A 39 -7.64 -6.03 -1.45
C GLU A 39 -6.37 -6.65 -2.06
N ASP A 40 -5.22 -6.00 -1.93
CA ASP A 40 -3.94 -6.51 -2.43
C ASP A 40 -3.50 -7.77 -1.67
N HIS A 41 -3.64 -7.80 -0.34
CA HIS A 41 -3.33 -8.98 0.46
C HIS A 41 -4.24 -10.17 0.15
N ALA A 42 -5.55 -9.94 -0.06
CA ALA A 42 -6.47 -11.00 -0.46
C ALA A 42 -6.11 -11.62 -1.83
N ARG A 43 -5.51 -10.84 -2.73
CA ARG A 43 -5.02 -11.34 -4.03
C ARG A 43 -3.69 -12.08 -3.93
N LEU A 44 -2.82 -11.65 -3.02
CA LEU A 44 -1.48 -12.22 -2.83
C LEU A 44 -1.48 -13.47 -1.93
N LEU A 45 -2.49 -13.61 -1.06
CA LEU A 45 -2.65 -14.74 -0.14
C LEU A 45 -4.02 -15.38 -0.36
N PRO A 46 -4.13 -16.38 -1.26
CA PRO A 46 -5.41 -16.98 -1.64
C PRO A 46 -6.13 -17.81 -0.54
N PHE A 47 -5.69 -17.74 0.72
CA PHE A 47 -6.22 -18.54 1.84
C PHE A 47 -6.46 -17.74 3.14
N ALA A 48 -6.54 -16.42 3.06
CA ALA A 48 -6.98 -15.57 4.18
C ALA A 48 -8.48 -15.24 4.08
#